data_AF-Q2UE52-F1
#
_entry.id   AF-Q2UE52-F1
#
_cell.length_a   1.000
_cell.length_b   1.000
_cell.length_c   1.000
_cell.angle_alpha   90.00
_cell.angle_beta   90.00
_cell.angle_gamma   90.00
#
_symmetry.space_group_name_H-M   'P 1'
#
loop_
_entity.id
_entity.type
_entity.pdbx_description
1 polymer ?
#
loop_
_entity_poly.entity_id
_entity_poly.type
_entity_poly.pdbx_seq_one_letter_code
_entity_poly.pdbx_strand_id
1 'polypeptide(L)'
;MERLSINPYVVRRLHPSNDHLPLDVDDHVMRDLAGGRTLAVLHQEGRLFLANHSYQAAYPKTPGRWTAACTAYFFIHPRSGDFLPLAIKTNMGSDFTYTALDDANDWLFAKMAFNMNDLFHSQLYHLANTHDVAEPIHQAALRTMSARHPVRGYLDRCSPSS
;
A
#
# COMPACT_ATOMS: atom_id res chain seq x y z
N MET A 1 11.26 -3.02 -0.08
CA MET A 1 10.88 -4.41 0.27
C MET A 1 9.75 -4.54 1.27
N GLU A 2 9.56 -3.62 2.22
CA GLU A 2 8.48 -3.73 3.25
C GLU A 2 7.07 -4.00 2.68
N ARG A 3 6.80 -3.48 1.47
CA ARG A 3 5.54 -3.68 0.73
C ARG A 3 5.32 -5.11 0.23
N LEU A 4 6.33 -5.97 0.36
CA LEU A 4 6.29 -7.40 0.01
C LEU A 4 6.51 -8.28 1.25
N SER A 5 6.49 -7.69 2.45
CA SER A 5 6.70 -8.43 3.70
C SER A 5 5.80 -7.93 4.83
N ILE A 6 6.09 -6.76 5.41
CA ILE A 6 5.45 -6.25 6.63
C ILE A 6 3.97 -5.91 6.39
N ASN A 7 3.68 -5.25 5.28
CA ASN A 7 2.30 -4.98 4.85
C ASN A 7 2.18 -5.24 3.34
N PRO A 8 1.92 -6.51 2.95
CA PRO A 8 1.85 -6.92 1.56
C PRO A 8 0.47 -6.71 0.91
N TYR A 9 -0.51 -6.15 1.64
CA TYR A 9 -1.90 -6.07 1.19
C TYR A 9 -2.25 -4.82 0.37
N VAL A 10 -1.32 -3.87 0.28
CA VAL A 10 -1.57 -2.58 -0.40
C VAL A 10 -1.02 -2.54 -1.81
N VAL A 11 0.14 -3.14 -2.03
CA VAL A 11 0.84 -3.03 -3.32
C VAL A 11 0.13 -3.84 -4.38
N ARG A 12 -0.11 -3.24 -5.53
CA ARG A 12 -0.67 -3.92 -6.70
C ARG A 12 0.12 -3.58 -7.95
N ARG A 13 0.18 -4.52 -8.88
CA ARG A 13 0.72 -4.27 -10.23
C ARG A 13 -0.26 -3.39 -11.01
N LEU A 14 0.24 -2.46 -11.81
CA LEU A 14 -0.56 -1.71 -12.77
C LEU A 14 -0.68 -2.49 -14.07
N HIS A 15 -1.91 -2.74 -14.51
CA HIS A 15 -2.19 -3.43 -15.75
C HIS A 15 -1.88 -2.52 -16.95
N PRO A 16 -1.14 -3.01 -17.98
CA PRO A 16 -0.73 -2.18 -19.13
C PRO A 16 -1.88 -1.48 -19.87
N SER A 17 -3.07 -2.11 -19.94
CA SER A 17 -4.22 -1.59 -20.68
C SER A 17 -5.42 -1.18 -19.83
N ASN A 18 -5.50 -1.65 -18.57
CA ASN A 18 -6.71 -1.49 -17.76
C ASN A 18 -6.53 -0.47 -16.65
N ASP A 19 -5.28 -0.19 -16.27
CA ASP A 19 -4.94 0.86 -15.31
C ASP A 19 -4.33 2.04 -16.06
N HIS A 20 -4.72 3.24 -15.64
CA HIS A 20 -4.05 4.48 -16.02
C HIS A 20 -2.89 4.78 -15.04
N LEU A 21 -2.04 5.74 -15.40
CA LEU A 21 -0.95 6.23 -14.56
C LEU A 21 -1.47 7.33 -13.62
N PRO A 22 -1.62 7.08 -12.30
CA PRO A 22 -2.16 8.06 -11.35
C PRO A 22 -1.18 9.19 -10.99
N LEU A 23 0.12 8.98 -11.17
CA LEU A 23 1.15 10.01 -10.98
C LEU A 23 1.86 10.23 -12.31
N ASP A 24 2.16 11.50 -12.57
CA ASP A 24 3.10 11.93 -13.59
C ASP A 24 4.47 12.15 -12.95
N VAL A 25 5.52 11.71 -13.65
CA VAL A 25 6.92 11.83 -13.21
C VAL A 25 7.73 12.18 -14.44
N ASP A 26 8.58 13.20 -14.32
CA ASP A 26 9.37 13.70 -15.43
C ASP A 26 10.19 12.60 -16.11
N ASP A 27 10.15 12.61 -17.44
CA ASP A 27 10.73 11.59 -18.30
C ASP A 27 12.28 11.55 -18.19
N HIS A 28 12.94 12.67 -17.92
CA HIS A 28 14.37 12.73 -17.65
C HIS A 28 14.70 12.02 -16.34
N VAL A 29 13.98 12.35 -15.26
CA VAL A 29 14.14 11.70 -13.94
C VAL A 29 13.91 10.19 -14.04
N MET A 30 12.89 9.78 -14.79
CA MET A 30 12.58 8.38 -15.06
C MET A 30 13.72 7.66 -15.76
N ARG A 31 14.32 8.26 -16.79
CA ARG A 31 15.45 7.65 -17.52
C ARG A 31 16.66 7.44 -16.61
N ASP A 32 16.94 8.37 -15.71
CA ASP A 32 18.07 8.25 -14.78
C ASP A 32 17.83 7.11 -13.77
N LEU A 33 16.64 7.06 -13.17
CA LEU A 33 16.30 6.07 -12.14
C LEU A 33 16.03 4.66 -12.69
N ALA A 34 15.43 4.54 -13.88
CA ALA A 34 14.98 3.28 -14.45
C ALA A 34 15.86 2.76 -15.60
N GLY A 35 17.08 3.28 -15.71
CA GLY A 35 18.06 2.79 -16.66
C GLY A 35 17.72 3.03 -18.13
N GLY A 36 17.30 4.26 -18.44
CA GLY A 36 16.96 4.74 -19.77
C GLY A 36 15.50 4.51 -20.17
N ARG A 37 14.66 3.97 -19.27
CA ARG A 37 13.23 3.70 -19.53
C ARG A 37 12.36 4.82 -18.99
N THR A 38 11.28 5.12 -19.69
CA THR A 38 10.24 6.07 -19.25
C THR A 38 9.15 5.35 -18.45
N LEU A 39 8.31 6.14 -17.77
CA LEU A 39 7.19 5.59 -17.00
C LEU A 39 6.22 4.81 -17.90
N ALA A 40 5.91 5.34 -19.09
CA ALA A 40 5.04 4.70 -20.06
C ALA A 40 5.56 3.32 -20.51
N VAL A 41 6.89 3.20 -20.72
CA VAL A 41 7.50 1.92 -21.12
C VAL A 41 7.45 0.91 -19.97
N LEU A 42 7.77 1.32 -18.74
CA LEU A 42 7.66 0.45 -17.57
C LEU A 42 6.22 -0.04 -17.34
N HIS A 43 5.23 0.82 -17.59
CA HIS A 43 3.82 0.48 -17.47
C HIS A 43 3.39 -0.51 -18.55
N GLN A 44 3.78 -0.30 -19.82
CA GLN A 44 3.50 -1.22 -20.91
C GLN A 44 4.15 -2.60 -20.69
N GLU A 45 5.37 -2.65 -20.14
CA GLU A 45 6.04 -3.91 -19.74
C GLU A 45 5.41 -4.55 -18.48
N GLY A 46 4.45 -3.87 -17.85
CA GLY A 46 3.86 -4.27 -16.57
C GLY A 46 4.90 -4.36 -15.46
N ARG A 47 5.95 -3.54 -15.47
CA ARG A 47 6.96 -3.51 -14.40
C ARG A 47 6.64 -2.49 -13.31
N LEU A 48 5.52 -1.78 -13.44
CA LEU A 48 5.09 -0.72 -12.54
C LEU A 48 4.06 -1.23 -11.52
N PHE A 49 4.24 -0.80 -10.27
CA PHE A 49 3.41 -1.16 -9.13
C PHE A 49 3.01 0.10 -8.37
N LEU A 50 1.85 0.04 -7.73
CA LEU A 50 1.22 1.14 -7.04
C LEU A 50 0.87 0.74 -5.61
N ALA A 51 1.14 1.62 -4.66
CA ALA A 51 0.51 1.62 -3.34
C ALA A 51 -0.21 2.96 -3.16
N ASN A 52 -1.52 2.93 -2.89
CA ASN A 52 -2.34 4.13 -2.86
C ASN A 52 -3.02 4.35 -1.50
N HIS A 53 -2.58 5.37 -0.78
CA HIS A 53 -3.17 5.82 0.48
C HIS A 53 -3.89 7.17 0.35
N SER A 54 -4.19 7.64 -0.86
CA SER A 54 -4.84 8.94 -1.10
C SER A 54 -6.23 9.07 -0.46
N TYR A 55 -6.92 7.97 -0.20
CA TYR A 55 -8.21 7.98 0.51
C TYR A 55 -8.09 8.55 1.93
N GLN A 56 -6.89 8.55 2.53
CA GLN A 56 -6.65 9.12 3.85
C GLN A 56 -6.71 10.65 3.87
N ALA A 57 -6.67 11.31 2.70
CA ALA A 57 -6.73 12.77 2.59
C ALA A 57 -8.01 13.35 3.22
N ALA A 58 -9.13 12.62 3.09
CA ALA A 58 -10.43 13.02 3.60
C ALA A 58 -10.59 12.87 5.12
N TYR A 59 -9.67 12.16 5.80
CA TYR A 59 -9.82 11.92 7.23
C TYR A 59 -9.55 13.16 8.09
N PRO A 60 -10.27 13.34 9.20
CA PRO A 60 -9.97 14.38 10.17
C PRO A 60 -8.60 14.11 10.81
N LYS A 61 -7.87 15.19 11.10
CA LYS A 61 -6.55 15.12 11.75
C LYS A 61 -6.70 15.57 13.19
N THR A 62 -6.04 14.87 14.10
CA THR A 62 -5.93 15.31 15.49
C THR A 62 -5.24 16.68 15.55
N PRO A 63 -5.73 17.66 16.32
CA PRO A 63 -5.07 18.95 16.46
C PRO A 63 -3.59 18.82 16.83
N GLY A 64 -2.72 19.56 16.15
CA GLY A 64 -1.26 19.50 16.35
C GLY A 64 -0.59 18.24 15.81
N ARG A 65 -1.28 17.44 14.98
CA ARG A 65 -0.70 16.30 14.26
C ARG A 65 -0.83 16.52 12.76
N TRP A 66 0.14 16.02 12.01
CA TRP A 66 0.20 16.14 10.56
C TRP A 66 0.40 14.78 9.91
N THR A 67 -0.15 14.63 8.72
CA THR A 67 0.03 13.45 7.88
C THR A 67 -0.15 13.86 6.42
N ALA A 68 0.51 13.14 5.53
CA ALA A 68 0.21 13.15 4.10
C ALA A 68 -0.93 12.16 3.80
N ALA A 69 -1.20 11.89 2.52
CA ALA A 69 -2.07 10.82 2.05
C ALA A 69 -1.43 10.16 0.83
N CYS A 70 -0.24 9.58 1.01
CA CYS A 70 0.67 9.34 -0.09
C CYS A 70 0.16 8.31 -1.13
N THR A 71 0.55 8.52 -2.39
CA THR A 71 0.53 7.49 -3.42
C THR A 71 1.96 7.24 -3.86
N ALA A 72 2.39 5.98 -3.95
CA ALA A 72 3.76 5.63 -4.29
C ALA A 72 3.82 4.67 -5.48
N TYR A 73 4.75 4.95 -6.39
CA TYR A 73 5.17 4.00 -7.40
C TYR A 73 6.37 3.19 -6.94
N PHE A 74 6.33 1.92 -7.31
CA PHE A 74 7.45 1.00 -7.24
C PHE A 74 7.61 0.32 -8.60
N PHE A 75 8.79 -0.20 -8.86
CA PHE A 75 9.05 -0.91 -10.10
C PHE A 75 10.05 -2.04 -9.92
N ILE A 76 10.02 -3.01 -10.82
CA ILE A 76 11.10 -3.99 -10.96
C ILE A 76 12.15 -3.39 -11.90
N HIS A 77 13.31 -3.05 -11.36
CA HIS A 77 14.37 -2.37 -12.10
C HIS A 77 14.86 -3.26 -13.26
N PRO A 78 14.94 -2.76 -14.51
CA PRO A 78 15.18 -3.59 -15.69
C PRO A 78 16.58 -4.23 -15.73
N ARG A 79 17.58 -3.59 -15.10
CA ARG A 79 18.95 -4.14 -15.00
C ARG A 79 19.16 -5.08 -13.80
N SER A 80 18.88 -4.63 -12.58
CA SER A 80 19.15 -5.45 -11.38
C SER A 80 18.08 -6.49 -11.08
N GLY A 81 16.84 -6.29 -11.56
CA GLY A 81 15.71 -7.15 -11.21
C GLY A 81 15.10 -6.85 -9.83
N ASP A 82 15.61 -5.84 -9.12
CA ASP A 82 15.14 -5.51 -7.77
C ASP A 82 13.82 -4.74 -7.78
N PHE A 83 13.01 -4.96 -6.74
CA PHE A 83 11.82 -4.18 -6.48
C PHE A 83 12.16 -2.90 -5.72
N LEU A 84 12.15 -1.76 -6.42
CA LEU A 84 12.63 -0.47 -5.92
C LEU A 84 11.51 0.59 -5.87
N PRO A 85 11.55 1.53 -4.92
CA PRO A 85 10.69 2.71 -4.94
C PRO A 85 11.09 3.64 -6.08
N LEU A 86 10.09 4.25 -6.73
CA LEU A 86 10.29 5.12 -7.89
C LEU A 86 9.91 6.57 -7.59
N ALA A 87 8.70 6.78 -7.09
CA ALA A 87 8.18 8.10 -6.78
C ALA A 87 7.14 8.03 -5.64
N ILE A 88 7.02 9.11 -4.87
CA ILE A 88 6.03 9.25 -3.79
C ILE A 88 5.38 10.62 -3.90
N LYS A 89 4.07 10.65 -4.13
CA LYS A 89 3.26 11.86 -4.16
C LYS A 89 2.51 12.04 -2.84
N THR A 90 2.45 13.25 -2.29
CA THR A 90 1.86 13.49 -0.95
C THR A 90 0.33 13.60 -0.93
N ASN A 91 -0.30 14.01 -2.04
CA ASN A 91 -1.76 14.24 -2.17
C ASN A 91 -2.33 15.21 -1.13
N MET A 92 -1.49 16.06 -0.55
CA MET A 92 -1.84 16.99 0.52
C MET A 92 -1.02 18.28 0.40
N GLY A 93 -1.60 19.40 0.81
CA GLY A 93 -0.93 20.70 0.78
C GLY A 93 -0.53 21.10 -0.66
N SER A 94 0.76 21.36 -0.87
CA SER A 94 1.33 21.69 -2.18
C SER A 94 1.40 20.50 -3.16
N ASP A 95 1.06 19.29 -2.70
CA ASP A 95 0.93 18.09 -3.54
C ASP A 95 2.20 17.69 -4.32
N PHE A 96 3.35 17.74 -3.64
CA PHE A 96 4.64 17.41 -4.24
C PHE A 96 4.79 15.92 -4.56
N THR A 97 5.52 15.64 -5.65
CA THR A 97 5.99 14.31 -6.04
C THR A 97 7.50 14.25 -5.81
N TYR A 98 7.93 13.35 -4.94
CA TYR A 98 9.33 13.12 -4.60
C TYR A 98 9.87 11.87 -5.29
N THR A 99 11.17 11.87 -5.58
CA THR A 99 11.93 10.77 -6.18
C THR A 99 13.27 10.58 -5.48
N ALA A 100 13.97 9.50 -5.80
CA ALA A 100 15.30 9.24 -5.24
C ALA A 100 16.41 10.18 -5.76
N LEU A 101 16.11 11.06 -6.74
CA LEU A 101 17.04 12.09 -7.21
C LEU A 101 16.93 13.42 -6.45
N ASP A 102 15.88 13.59 -5.65
CA ASP A 102 15.75 14.78 -4.78
C ASP A 102 16.78 14.76 -3.66
N ASP A 103 16.86 15.86 -2.91
CA ASP A 103 17.73 15.95 -1.73
C ASP A 103 17.49 14.78 -0.78
N ALA A 104 18.59 14.27 -0.20
CA ALA A 104 18.54 13.03 0.58
C ALA A 104 17.52 13.08 1.73
N ASN A 105 17.34 14.24 2.35
CA ASN A 105 16.37 14.45 3.42
C ASN A 105 14.93 14.56 2.90
N ASP A 106 14.71 15.10 1.71
CA ASP A 106 13.39 15.19 1.09
C ASP A 106 12.90 13.80 0.68
N TRP A 107 13.77 12.99 0.07
CA TRP A 107 13.44 11.62 -0.24
C TRP A 107 13.24 10.76 1.01
N LEU A 108 14.05 10.98 2.07
CA LEU A 108 13.85 10.32 3.35
C LEU A 108 12.51 10.71 3.98
N PHE A 109 12.17 12.01 3.97
CA PHE A 109 10.89 12.51 4.45
C PHE A 109 9.72 11.88 3.69
N ALA A 110 9.76 11.84 2.36
CA ALA A 110 8.71 11.24 1.55
C ALA A 110 8.47 9.77 1.91
N LYS A 111 9.54 8.99 2.12
CA LYS A 111 9.45 7.59 2.59
C LYS A 111 8.86 7.49 4.00
N MET A 112 9.24 8.38 4.92
CA MET A 112 8.66 8.41 6.27
C MET A 112 7.17 8.76 6.25
N ALA A 113 6.76 9.76 5.44
CA ALA A 113 5.37 10.15 5.27
C ALA A 113 4.54 9.00 4.69
N PHE A 114 5.05 8.32 3.64
CA PHE A 114 4.40 7.14 3.10
C PHE A 114 4.29 6.01 4.12
N ASN A 115 5.34 5.72 4.89
CA ASN A 115 5.31 4.68 5.92
C ASN A 115 4.34 5.00 7.06
N MET A 116 4.13 6.27 7.40
CA MET A 116 3.08 6.69 8.34
C MET A 116 1.68 6.34 7.81
N ASN A 117 1.40 6.68 6.55
CA ASN A 117 0.13 6.32 5.90
C ASN A 117 -0.05 4.80 5.83
N ASP A 118 1.01 4.07 5.54
CA ASP A 118 0.97 2.63 5.40
C ASP A 118 0.78 1.91 6.75
N LEU A 119 1.43 2.39 7.81
CA LEU A 119 1.19 1.91 9.17
C LEU A 119 -0.29 2.06 9.53
N PHE A 120 -0.85 3.25 9.32
CA PHE A 120 -2.27 3.50 9.58
C PHE A 120 -3.17 2.52 8.81
N HIS A 121 -2.92 2.33 7.51
CA HIS A 121 -3.66 1.37 6.71
C HIS A 121 -3.55 -0.04 7.28
N SER A 122 -2.33 -0.51 7.60
CA SER A 122 -2.11 -1.87 8.08
C SER A 122 -2.92 -2.20 9.34
N GLN A 123 -3.03 -1.24 10.27
CA GLN A 123 -3.75 -1.45 11.53
C GLN A 123 -5.26 -1.49 11.31
N LEU A 124 -5.80 -0.60 10.48
CA LEU A 124 -7.22 -0.62 10.15
C LEU A 124 -7.61 -1.81 9.28
N TYR A 125 -6.78 -2.15 8.30
CA TYR A 125 -7.01 -3.30 7.42
C TYR A 125 -6.93 -4.61 8.19
N HIS A 126 -6.01 -4.73 9.16
CA HIS A 126 -5.97 -5.87 10.06
C HIS A 126 -7.29 -6.04 10.81
N LEU A 127 -7.80 -4.98 11.44
CA LEU A 127 -9.08 -5.02 12.15
C LEU A 127 -10.20 -5.54 11.22
N ALA A 128 -10.35 -4.93 10.05
CA ALA A 128 -11.42 -5.29 9.12
C ALA A 128 -11.27 -6.71 8.55
N ASN A 129 -10.07 -7.08 8.11
CA ASN A 129 -9.85 -8.29 7.32
C ASN A 129 -9.61 -9.55 8.16
N THR A 130 -9.20 -9.41 9.43
CA THR A 130 -9.00 -10.56 10.32
C THR A 130 -10.09 -10.64 11.39
N HIS A 131 -10.34 -9.57 12.13
CA HIS A 131 -11.31 -9.58 13.23
C HIS A 131 -12.75 -9.51 12.71
N ASP A 132 -13.08 -8.47 11.95
CA ASP A 132 -14.47 -8.20 11.54
C ASP A 132 -15.01 -9.21 10.51
N VAL A 133 -14.14 -10.03 9.91
CA VAL A 133 -14.53 -11.19 9.10
C VAL A 133 -14.71 -12.44 9.96
N ALA A 134 -13.75 -12.75 10.84
CA ALA A 134 -13.78 -13.99 11.60
C ALA A 134 -14.87 -14.00 12.68
N GLU A 135 -15.06 -12.87 13.37
CA GLU A 135 -16.01 -12.76 14.48
C GLU A 135 -17.47 -13.04 14.06
N PRO A 136 -18.05 -12.39 13.03
CA PRO A 136 -19.44 -12.66 12.66
C PRO A 136 -19.65 -14.08 12.15
N ILE A 137 -18.66 -14.67 11.46
CA ILE A 137 -18.72 -16.09 11.04
C ILE A 137 -18.80 -16.99 12.27
N HIS A 138 -17.95 -16.74 13.26
CA HIS A 138 -17.96 -17.48 14.50
C HIS A 138 -19.28 -17.28 15.29
N GLN A 139 -19.77 -16.05 15.41
CA GLN A 139 -21.06 -15.76 16.05
C GLN A 139 -22.24 -16.48 15.37
N ALA A 140 -22.26 -16.55 14.04
CA ALA A 140 -23.27 -17.31 13.31
C ALA A 140 -23.19 -18.81 13.65
N ALA A 141 -21.99 -19.38 13.73
CA ALA A 141 -21.79 -20.77 14.11
C ALA A 141 -22.23 -21.04 15.56
N LEU A 142 -21.91 -20.14 16.50
CA LEU A 142 -22.34 -20.24 17.90
C LEU A 142 -23.88 -20.28 18.03
N ARG A 143 -24.59 -19.53 17.18
CA ARG A 143 -26.05 -19.41 17.21
C ARG A 143 -26.79 -20.51 16.47
N THR A 144 -26.13 -21.23 15.55
CA THR A 144 -26.82 -22.16 14.63
C THR A 144 -26.33 -23.61 14.72
N MET A 145 -25.14 -23.86 15.28
CA MET A 145 -24.54 -25.20 15.32
C MET A 145 -24.54 -25.77 16.74
N SER A 146 -24.75 -27.08 16.91
CA SER A 146 -24.60 -27.72 18.23
C SER A 146 -23.16 -27.62 18.73
N ALA A 147 -22.96 -27.46 20.04
CA ALA A 147 -21.63 -27.51 20.66
C ALA A 147 -20.88 -28.83 20.42
N ARG A 148 -21.59 -29.92 20.09
CA ARG A 148 -20.99 -31.22 19.72
C ARG A 148 -20.65 -31.32 18.22
N HIS A 149 -20.98 -30.31 17.43
CA HIS A 149 -20.73 -30.33 16.00
C HIS A 149 -19.22 -30.14 15.74
N PRO A 150 -18.55 -31.06 15.01
CA PRO A 150 -17.09 -31.03 14.86
C PRO A 150 -16.58 -29.74 14.20
N VAL A 151 -17.31 -29.21 13.21
CA VAL A 151 -16.99 -27.92 12.59
C VAL A 151 -17.07 -26.75 13.58
N ARG A 152 -18.02 -26.78 14.54
CA ARG A 152 -18.08 -25.74 15.57
C ARG A 152 -16.87 -25.81 16.49
N GLY A 153 -16.47 -27.01 16.92
CA GLY A 153 -15.25 -27.19 17.71
C GLY A 153 -13.98 -26.69 17.00
N TYR A 154 -13.89 -26.86 15.68
CA TYR A 154 -12.78 -26.29 14.89
C TYR A 154 -12.82 -24.76 14.87
N LEU A 155 -13.99 -24.16 14.61
CA LEU A 155 -14.15 -22.71 14.61
C LEU A 155 -13.87 -22.09 15.99
N ASP A 156 -14.27 -22.74 17.09
CA ASP A 156 -13.98 -22.30 18.45
C ASP A 156 -12.47 -22.25 18.73
N ARG A 157 -11.70 -23.19 18.18
CA ARG A 157 -10.23 -23.22 18.31
C ARG A 157 -9.53 -22.15 17.48
N CYS A 158 -10.10 -21.76 16.35
CA CYS A 158 -9.51 -20.80 15.42
C CYS A 158 -9.89 -19.34 15.70
N SER A 159 -10.92 -19.11 16.52
CA SER A 159 -11.37 -17.75 16.85
C SER A 159 -10.36 -17.02 17.74
N PRO A 160 -10.09 -15.72 17.49
CA PRO A 160 -9.14 -14.93 18.27
C PRO A 160 -9.63 -14.54 19.67
N SER A 161 -10.83 -14.97 20.08
CA SER A 161 -11.52 -14.55 21.30
C SER A 161 -11.80 -15.68 22.31
N SER A 162 -11.16 -16.84 22.15
CA SER A 162 -11.23 -18.00 23.07
C SER A 162 -10.01 -18.19 23.95
#